data_AF-A0AAU4DQU7-F1
#
_entry.id   AF-A0AAU4DQU7-F1
#
_cell.length_a   1.000
_cell.length_b   1.000
_cell.length_c   1.000
_cell.angle_alpha   90.00
_cell.angle_beta   90.00
_cell.angle_gamma   90.00
#
_symmetry.space_group_name_H-M   'P 1'
#
loop_
_entity.id
_entity.type
_entity.pdbx_description
1 polymer ?
#
loop_
_entity_poly.entity_id
_entity_poly.type
_entity_poly.pdbx_seq_one_letter_code
_entity_poly.pdbx_strand_id
1 'polypeptide(L)'
;MSYAVTVDTSRPEGTPELDPLQRTGVIHLLREGLDAVEAIEGKEGEIVEIVDHFIGVHPEGALLKVFVDAPSLEDAEAAIEAVIGEILEHTETLAGWSIQKCEVELHLDSAKESLEAADSPDAPASDPAVRAATHRKTSPDAASQPGLSDEDRERMRATLRALAPQLAGVGLATFGHLTAEDIEDEEEFDEEFNVASADAELAAGAIFYSIDILLDELFEDIETLSDSPNAAQCDGGLLQLEGLPPQFAHLYTPLFARKLLVTAVDLTGRLCRPDFSQLSSVAEELLLRLLLATTEATLDIHDLLDDGVQEALGSFRENAYEDLHYEWLYEPALDGIGQDPAAALLGAAPMSVDDWFAPFNASRPVHPYAAGSVTDEETGAE
;
A
#
# COMPACT_ATOMS: atom_id res chain seq x y z
N MET A 1 -2.23 13.01 -18.76
CA MET A 1 -2.02 11.62 -18.31
C MET A 1 -1.00 11.73 -17.20
N SER A 2 -1.22 11.03 -16.09
CA SER A 2 -0.33 11.12 -14.94
C SER A 2 0.88 10.20 -15.13
N TYR A 3 2.07 10.73 -14.90
CA TYR A 3 3.35 10.02 -14.97
C TYR A 3 4.14 10.24 -13.68
N ALA A 4 4.90 9.23 -13.27
CA ALA A 4 5.86 9.35 -12.19
C ALA A 4 7.28 9.41 -12.76
N VAL A 5 7.99 10.49 -12.50
CA VAL A 5 9.37 10.71 -12.96
C VAL A 5 10.32 10.60 -11.77
N THR A 6 11.26 9.67 -11.85
CA THR A 6 12.30 9.48 -10.84
C THR A 6 13.58 10.18 -11.29
N VAL A 7 14.10 11.08 -10.45
CA VAL A 7 15.31 11.87 -10.71
C VAL A 7 16.34 11.61 -9.62
N ASP A 8 17.49 11.06 -9.98
CA ASP A 8 18.65 10.93 -9.09
C ASP A 8 19.63 12.07 -9.37
N THR A 9 19.98 12.80 -8.31
CA THR A 9 20.91 13.94 -8.36
C THR A 9 22.09 13.66 -7.44
N SER A 10 23.30 14.02 -7.88
CA SER A 10 24.51 13.80 -7.10
C SER A 10 25.26 15.09 -6.83
N ARG A 11 25.93 15.13 -5.67
CA ARG A 11 26.92 16.15 -5.36
C ARG A 11 28.14 16.08 -6.30
N PRO A 12 28.89 17.19 -6.48
CA PRO A 12 30.12 17.16 -7.29
C PRO A 12 31.14 16.16 -6.75
N GLU A 13 31.82 15.44 -7.65
CA GLU A 13 32.89 14.50 -7.26
C GLU A 13 33.97 15.18 -6.40
N GLY A 14 34.39 14.50 -5.33
CA GLY A 14 35.44 14.98 -4.43
C GLY A 14 34.97 15.97 -3.34
N THR A 15 33.66 16.22 -3.24
CA THR A 15 33.07 16.86 -2.06
C THR A 15 32.98 15.86 -0.88
N PRO A 16 32.85 16.30 0.37
CA PRO A 16 32.51 15.40 1.48
C PRO A 16 31.05 14.92 1.37
N GLU A 17 30.77 13.76 1.96
CA GLU A 17 29.40 13.27 2.18
C GLU A 17 28.55 14.28 2.95
N LEU A 18 27.27 14.32 2.62
CA LEU A 18 26.32 15.19 3.30
C LEU A 18 26.11 14.71 4.74
N ASP A 19 26.37 15.61 5.68
CA ASP A 19 25.99 15.39 7.08
C ASP A 19 24.46 15.53 7.27
N PRO A 20 23.89 15.06 8.39
CA PRO A 20 22.44 15.09 8.60
C PRO A 20 21.81 16.48 8.46
N LEU A 21 22.51 17.55 8.88
CA LEU A 21 22.00 18.91 8.77
C LEU A 21 22.00 19.40 7.32
N GLN A 22 23.06 19.08 6.58
CA GLN A 22 23.16 19.40 5.16
C GLN A 22 22.06 18.69 4.35
N ARG A 23 21.73 17.44 4.70
CA ARG A 23 20.64 16.70 4.03
C ARG A 23 19.28 17.39 4.21
N THR A 24 18.96 17.84 5.42
CA THR A 24 17.74 18.63 5.67
C THR A 24 17.73 19.93 4.85
N GLY A 25 18.88 20.60 4.72
CA GLY A 25 19.01 21.79 3.88
C GLY A 25 18.74 21.52 2.40
N VAL A 26 19.25 20.39 1.86
CA VAL A 26 19.02 19.97 0.47
C VAL A 26 17.53 19.70 0.23
N ILE A 27 16.85 18.99 1.14
CA ILE A 27 15.40 18.75 1.05
C ILE A 27 14.64 20.08 0.94
N HIS A 28 14.94 21.03 1.83
CA HIS A 28 14.24 22.31 1.87
C HIS A 28 14.42 23.11 0.58
N LEU A 29 15.64 23.16 0.06
CA LEU A 29 15.97 23.90 -1.16
C LEU A 29 15.32 23.29 -2.41
N LEU A 30 15.33 21.96 -2.53
CA LEU A 30 14.69 21.25 -3.64
C LEU A 30 13.17 21.39 -3.60
N ARG A 31 12.58 21.30 -2.40
CA ARG A 31 11.13 21.48 -2.19
C ARG A 31 10.68 22.90 -2.52
N GLU A 32 11.39 23.91 -1.99
CA GLU A 32 11.10 25.31 -2.30
C GLU A 32 11.19 25.59 -3.80
N GLY A 33 12.15 24.97 -4.49
CA GLY A 33 12.28 25.06 -5.93
C GLY A 33 11.09 24.46 -6.69
N LEU A 34 10.60 23.29 -6.27
CA LEU A 34 9.46 22.60 -6.90
C LEU A 34 8.13 23.29 -6.59
N ASP A 35 7.91 23.72 -5.34
CA ASP A 35 6.71 24.45 -4.91
C ASP A 35 6.56 25.82 -5.63
N ALA A 36 7.66 26.38 -6.13
CA ALA A 36 7.66 27.64 -6.87
C ALA A 36 7.26 27.49 -8.35
N VAL A 37 7.12 26.27 -8.86
CA VAL A 37 6.77 25.98 -10.26
C VAL A 37 5.25 26.02 -10.42
N GLU A 38 4.71 27.08 -11.04
CA GLU A 38 3.27 27.21 -11.29
C GLU A 38 2.79 26.39 -12.51
N ALA A 39 3.61 26.27 -13.56
CA ALA A 39 3.32 25.47 -14.75
C ALA A 39 4.61 25.28 -15.57
N ILE A 40 4.76 24.12 -16.22
CA ILE A 40 5.92 23.84 -17.07
C ILE A 40 5.48 23.86 -18.53
N GLU A 41 6.09 24.73 -19.35
CA GLU A 41 5.82 24.77 -20.79
C GLU A 41 6.75 23.77 -21.50
N GLY A 42 6.17 22.74 -22.10
CA GLY A 42 6.85 21.75 -22.93
C GLY A 42 7.39 22.36 -24.24
N LYS A 43 8.30 21.65 -24.91
CA LYS A 43 8.99 22.16 -26.12
C LYS A 43 8.05 22.52 -27.29
N GLU A 44 6.86 21.94 -27.34
CA GLU A 44 5.84 22.21 -28.37
C GLU A 44 4.69 23.12 -27.89
N GLY A 45 4.81 23.72 -26.69
CA GLY A 45 3.80 24.61 -26.10
C GLY A 45 2.72 23.87 -25.31
N GLU A 46 2.93 22.58 -25.04
CA GLU A 46 2.14 21.77 -24.10
C GLU A 46 2.32 22.29 -22.67
N ILE A 47 1.33 22.11 -21.80
CA ILE A 47 1.46 22.39 -20.37
C ILE A 47 1.66 21.06 -19.64
N VAL A 48 2.73 20.97 -18.85
CA VAL A 48 2.97 19.90 -17.88
C VAL A 48 2.76 20.48 -16.49
N GLU A 49 1.92 19.83 -15.70
CA GLU A 49 1.57 20.26 -14.34
C GLU A 49 2.17 19.29 -13.33
N ILE A 50 2.84 19.82 -12.30
CA ILE A 50 3.32 19.01 -11.18
C ILE A 50 2.14 18.81 -10.23
N VAL A 51 1.75 17.55 -10.04
CA VAL A 51 0.65 17.17 -9.14
C VAL A 51 1.18 16.99 -7.72
N ASP A 52 2.33 16.33 -7.58
CA ASP A 52 2.96 16.06 -6.29
C ASP A 52 4.46 15.75 -6.45
N HIS A 53 5.23 15.82 -5.37
CA HIS A 53 6.64 15.46 -5.38
C HIS A 53 7.18 14.98 -4.03
N PHE A 54 8.09 14.01 -4.09
CA PHE A 54 8.84 13.51 -2.95
C PHE A 54 10.34 13.69 -3.16
N ILE A 55 11.04 14.02 -2.07
CA ILE A 55 12.49 14.26 -2.08
C ILE A 55 13.10 13.44 -0.94
N GLY A 56 13.89 12.42 -1.30
CA GLY A 56 14.76 11.69 -0.39
C GLY A 56 16.21 12.15 -0.57
N VAL A 57 16.97 12.33 0.51
CA VAL A 57 18.38 12.76 0.44
C VAL A 57 19.28 11.74 1.12
N HIS A 58 20.31 11.30 0.43
CA HIS A 58 21.29 10.32 0.90
C HIS A 58 22.69 10.96 0.99
N PRO A 59 23.73 10.30 1.54
CA PRO A 59 25.05 10.92 1.73
C PRO A 59 25.71 11.46 0.44
N GLU A 60 25.33 10.91 -0.71
CA GLU A 60 25.92 11.22 -2.03
C GLU A 60 25.06 12.14 -2.91
N GLY A 61 23.83 12.46 -2.50
CA GLY A 61 22.87 13.06 -3.43
C GLY A 61 21.43 13.10 -2.94
N ALA A 62 20.51 13.33 -3.86
CA ALA A 62 19.08 13.34 -3.62
C ALA A 62 18.33 12.60 -4.73
N LEU A 63 17.35 11.79 -4.31
CA LEU A 63 16.42 11.09 -5.19
C LEU A 63 15.07 11.80 -5.09
N LEU A 64 14.51 12.19 -6.23
CA LEU A 64 13.24 12.87 -6.33
C LEU A 64 12.27 11.97 -7.11
N LYS A 65 11.02 11.89 -6.66
CA LYS A 65 9.92 11.30 -7.43
C LYS A 65 8.87 12.37 -7.65
N VAL A 66 8.67 12.78 -8.90
CA VAL A 66 7.80 13.89 -9.26
C VAL A 66 6.64 13.34 -10.08
N PHE A 67 5.42 13.59 -9.61
CA PHE A 67 4.19 13.20 -10.28
C PHE A 67 3.73 14.37 -11.16
N VAL A 68 3.55 14.09 -12.46
CA VAL A 68 3.17 15.12 -13.42
C VAL A 68 2.01 14.68 -14.29
N ASP A 69 1.15 15.63 -14.61
CA ASP A 69 0.22 15.49 -15.72
C ASP A 69 0.87 16.02 -17.01
N ALA A 70 1.11 15.11 -17.95
CA ALA A 70 1.72 15.42 -19.24
C ALA A 70 0.95 14.77 -20.40
N PRO A 71 1.15 15.25 -21.64
CA PRO A 71 0.56 14.62 -22.83
C PRO A 71 1.28 13.33 -23.25
N SER A 72 2.57 13.19 -22.95
CA SER A 72 3.36 11.98 -23.20
C SER A 72 4.43 11.74 -22.14
N LEU A 73 4.98 10.53 -22.13
CA LEU A 73 6.11 10.16 -21.27
C LEU A 73 7.37 10.99 -21.58
N GLU A 74 7.67 11.21 -22.86
CA GLU A 74 8.84 11.99 -23.28
C GLU A 74 8.72 13.45 -22.82
N ASP A 75 7.49 13.98 -22.81
CA ASP A 75 7.21 15.33 -22.29
C ASP A 75 7.32 15.39 -20.77
N ALA A 76 6.86 14.36 -20.04
CA ALA A 76 7.02 14.25 -18.60
C ALA A 76 8.51 14.22 -18.20
N GLU A 77 9.31 13.36 -18.84
CA GLU A 77 10.75 13.24 -18.56
C GLU A 77 11.48 14.55 -18.82
N ALA A 78 11.27 15.12 -20.01
CA ALA A 78 11.97 16.32 -20.44
C ALA A 78 11.57 17.55 -19.61
N ALA A 79 10.30 17.65 -19.21
CA ALA A 79 9.81 18.72 -18.35
C ALA A 79 10.45 18.65 -16.96
N ILE A 80 10.47 17.46 -16.36
CA ILE A 80 11.05 17.28 -15.02
C ILE A 80 12.58 17.40 -15.04
N GLU A 81 13.27 16.84 -16.04
CA GLU A 81 14.71 17.02 -16.19
C GLU A 81 15.08 18.51 -16.30
N ALA A 82 14.32 19.29 -17.07
CA ALA A 82 14.53 20.73 -17.21
C ALA A 82 14.28 21.48 -15.89
N VAL A 83 13.17 21.22 -15.21
CA VAL A 83 12.83 21.87 -13.93
C VAL A 83 13.87 21.56 -12.86
N ILE A 84 14.24 20.29 -12.68
CA ILE A 84 15.25 19.92 -11.68
C ILE A 84 16.60 20.53 -12.05
N GLY A 85 16.97 20.54 -13.34
CA GLY A 85 18.18 21.21 -13.81
C GLY A 85 18.19 22.70 -13.46
N GLU A 86 17.09 23.41 -13.70
CA GLU A 86 16.95 24.82 -13.35
C GLU A 86 17.04 25.07 -11.85
N ILE A 87 16.38 24.24 -11.02
CA ILE A 87 16.45 24.35 -9.56
C ILE A 87 17.88 24.18 -9.07
N LEU A 88 18.62 23.19 -9.59
CA LEU A 88 20.02 22.95 -9.22
C LEU A 88 20.95 24.10 -9.65
N GLU A 89 20.71 24.70 -10.82
CA GLU A 89 21.50 25.83 -11.33
C GLU A 89 21.22 27.15 -10.61
N HIS A 90 19.95 27.43 -10.27
CA HIS A 90 19.54 28.70 -9.66
C HIS A 90 19.66 28.72 -8.14
N THR A 91 19.86 27.56 -7.52
CA THR A 91 20.13 27.45 -6.09
C THR A 91 21.63 27.47 -5.84
N GLU A 92 22.17 28.60 -5.34
CA GLU A 92 23.61 28.80 -5.12
C GLU A 92 24.27 27.66 -4.31
N THR A 93 23.54 27.08 -3.35
CA THR A 93 24.03 26.00 -2.48
C THR A 93 24.07 24.63 -3.18
N LEU A 94 23.26 24.43 -4.22
CA LEU A 94 23.21 23.20 -5.03
C LEU A 94 23.97 23.35 -6.36
N ALA A 95 24.55 24.52 -6.61
CA ALA A 95 25.30 24.80 -7.82
C ALA A 95 26.44 23.78 -8.02
N GLY A 96 26.43 23.09 -9.16
CA GLY A 96 27.39 22.06 -9.52
C GLY A 96 26.95 20.63 -9.21
N TRP A 97 25.78 20.43 -8.59
CA TRP A 97 25.11 19.14 -8.58
C TRP A 97 24.65 18.77 -10.00
N SER A 98 24.57 17.47 -10.27
CA SER A 98 24.19 16.96 -11.59
C SER A 98 23.12 15.90 -11.47
N ILE A 99 22.18 15.89 -12.42
CA ILE A 99 21.25 14.78 -12.61
C ILE A 99 22.05 13.58 -13.15
N GLN A 100 22.08 12.49 -12.40
CA GLN A 100 22.70 11.24 -12.81
C GLN A 100 21.73 10.37 -13.61
N LYS A 101 20.46 10.44 -13.25
CA LYS A 101 19.41 9.60 -13.81
C LYS A 101 18.10 10.36 -13.79
N CYS A 102 17.39 10.36 -14.91
CA CYS A 102 16.00 10.80 -15.01
C CYS A 102 15.29 9.67 -15.75
N GLU A 103 14.34 8.99 -15.11
CA GLU A 103 13.58 7.91 -15.74
C GLU A 103 12.11 8.09 -15.42
N VAL A 104 11.27 7.96 -16.44
CA VAL A 104 9.82 7.93 -16.26
C VAL A 104 9.36 6.49 -16.09
N GLU A 105 8.73 6.21 -14.96
CA GLU A 105 8.07 4.93 -14.73
C GLU A 105 6.65 5.01 -15.33
N LEU A 106 6.39 4.18 -16.35
CA LEU A 106 5.03 3.91 -16.79
C LEU A 106 4.36 3.03 -15.75
N HIS A 107 3.24 3.50 -15.16
CA HIS A 107 2.37 2.69 -14.30
C HIS A 107 1.69 1.49 -15.02
N LEU A 108 2.15 1.07 -16.21
CA LEU A 108 1.46 0.07 -17.05
C LEU A 108 2.38 -0.89 -17.86
N ASP A 109 3.70 -0.91 -17.68
CA ASP A 109 4.57 -1.78 -18.49
C ASP A 109 4.77 -3.20 -17.95
N SER A 110 4.57 -3.47 -16.66
CA SER A 110 4.57 -4.86 -16.15
C SER A 110 3.40 -5.69 -16.68
N ALA A 111 2.30 -5.05 -17.07
CA ALA A 111 1.20 -5.69 -17.79
C ALA A 111 1.58 -6.00 -19.26
N LYS A 112 2.42 -5.17 -19.87
CA LYS A 112 2.84 -5.29 -21.27
C LYS A 112 3.96 -6.31 -21.50
N GLU A 113 4.95 -6.39 -20.61
CA GLU A 113 5.95 -7.48 -20.64
C GLU A 113 5.30 -8.86 -20.39
N SER A 114 4.30 -8.93 -19.50
CA SER A 114 3.50 -10.15 -19.31
C SER A 114 2.64 -10.49 -20.54
N LEU A 115 2.20 -9.48 -21.30
CA LEU A 115 1.46 -9.67 -22.56
C LEU A 115 2.39 -10.11 -23.71
N GLU A 116 3.60 -9.56 -23.80
CA GLU A 116 4.58 -9.87 -24.83
C GLU A 116 5.24 -11.25 -24.61
N ALA A 117 5.37 -11.70 -23.36
CA ALA A 117 5.79 -13.06 -23.03
C ALA A 117 4.76 -14.14 -23.43
N ALA A 118 3.49 -13.77 -23.61
CA ALA A 118 2.42 -14.66 -24.05
C ALA A 118 2.47 -15.02 -25.56
N ASP A 119 3.33 -14.38 -26.35
CA ASP A 119 3.57 -14.66 -27.77
C ASP A 119 4.87 -15.47 -28.02
N SER A 120 5.54 -15.93 -26.95
CA SER A 120 6.70 -16.83 -27.05
C SER A 120 6.33 -18.19 -27.66
N PRO A 121 7.22 -18.87 -28.41
CA PRO A 121 6.97 -20.24 -28.90
C PRO A 121 6.73 -21.30 -27.80
N ASP A 122 6.98 -20.96 -26.52
CA ASP A 122 6.61 -21.75 -25.35
C ASP A 122 5.28 -21.33 -24.69
N ALA A 123 4.52 -20.43 -25.33
CA ALA A 123 3.23 -19.97 -24.82
C ALA A 123 2.19 -21.10 -24.76
N PRO A 124 1.38 -21.17 -23.69
CA PRO A 124 0.31 -22.16 -23.60
C PRO A 124 -0.70 -21.95 -24.73
N ALA A 125 -1.23 -23.06 -25.27
CA ALA A 125 -2.14 -23.04 -26.42
C ALA A 125 -3.29 -22.02 -26.23
N SER A 126 -3.59 -21.22 -27.25
CA SER A 126 -4.62 -20.15 -27.20
C SER A 126 -6.04 -20.67 -26.99
N ASP A 127 -6.26 -21.98 -27.18
CA ASP A 127 -7.54 -22.65 -26.92
C ASP A 127 -7.68 -23.00 -25.43
N PRO A 128 -8.67 -22.43 -24.71
CA PRO A 128 -8.90 -22.68 -23.29
C PRO A 128 -9.08 -24.18 -22.97
N ALA A 129 -9.68 -24.95 -23.87
CA ALA A 129 -9.91 -26.38 -23.68
C ALA A 129 -8.60 -27.19 -23.77
N VAL A 130 -7.66 -26.74 -24.60
CA VAL A 130 -6.34 -27.38 -24.77
C VAL A 130 -5.44 -27.07 -23.58
N ARG A 131 -5.47 -25.84 -23.04
CA ARG A 131 -4.76 -25.51 -21.79
C ARG A 131 -5.27 -26.34 -20.63
N ALA A 132 -6.60 -26.41 -20.47
CA ALA A 132 -7.24 -27.19 -19.42
C ALA A 132 -6.87 -28.69 -19.50
N ALA A 133 -6.83 -29.25 -20.72
CA ALA A 133 -6.43 -30.64 -20.94
C ALA A 133 -4.94 -30.90 -20.66
N THR A 134 -4.08 -29.88 -20.80
CA THR A 134 -2.63 -29.99 -20.59
C THR A 134 -2.28 -29.90 -19.11
N HIS A 135 -2.87 -28.94 -18.38
CA HIS A 135 -2.74 -28.88 -16.91
C HIS A 135 -3.33 -30.11 -16.21
N ARG A 136 -4.43 -30.67 -16.74
CA ARG A 136 -5.06 -31.89 -16.23
C ARG A 136 -4.22 -33.16 -16.46
N LYS A 137 -3.22 -33.14 -17.35
CA LYS A 137 -2.28 -34.27 -17.56
C LYS A 137 -1.07 -34.23 -16.64
N THR A 138 -0.69 -33.07 -16.13
CA THR A 138 0.53 -32.87 -15.31
C THR A 138 0.25 -32.98 -13.81
N SER A 139 -1.01 -32.85 -13.38
CA SER A 139 -1.43 -33.02 -11.99
C SER A 139 -2.46 -34.16 -11.90
N PRO A 140 -2.07 -35.38 -11.47
CA PRO A 140 -2.97 -36.53 -11.42
C PRO A 140 -4.16 -36.38 -10.46
N ASP A 141 -4.11 -35.43 -9.51
CA ASP A 141 -5.09 -35.30 -8.42
C ASP A 141 -6.08 -34.12 -8.58
N ALA A 142 -5.92 -33.22 -9.54
CA ALA A 142 -6.81 -32.06 -9.68
C ALA A 142 -8.10 -32.32 -10.47
N ALA A 143 -8.26 -33.50 -11.08
CA ALA A 143 -9.34 -33.77 -12.03
C ALA A 143 -10.67 -34.21 -11.39
N SER A 144 -10.85 -34.11 -10.07
CA SER A 144 -12.07 -34.60 -9.40
C SER A 144 -12.49 -33.83 -8.15
N GLN A 145 -12.21 -32.52 -8.07
CA GLN A 145 -13.00 -31.67 -7.18
C GLN A 145 -14.22 -31.15 -7.97
N PRO A 146 -15.46 -31.55 -7.62
CA PRO A 146 -16.63 -30.85 -8.15
C PRO A 146 -16.53 -29.39 -7.69
N GLY A 147 -16.72 -28.43 -8.61
CA GLY A 147 -16.82 -27.01 -8.24
C GLY A 147 -17.88 -26.80 -7.16
N LEU A 148 -17.74 -25.72 -6.39
CA LEU A 148 -18.68 -25.38 -5.31
C LEU A 148 -20.12 -25.44 -5.86
N SER A 149 -21.02 -26.14 -5.17
CA SER A 149 -22.39 -26.24 -5.66
C SER A 149 -23.10 -24.88 -5.57
N ASP A 150 -24.06 -24.61 -6.45
CA ASP A 150 -24.87 -23.38 -6.38
C ASP A 150 -25.55 -23.22 -5.02
N GLU A 151 -25.93 -24.33 -4.38
CA GLU A 151 -26.51 -24.35 -3.03
C GLU A 151 -25.50 -23.93 -1.96
N ASP A 152 -24.24 -24.37 -2.06
CA ASP A 152 -23.18 -23.99 -1.13
C ASP A 152 -22.81 -22.51 -1.29
N ARG A 153 -22.74 -22.01 -2.53
CA ARG A 153 -22.46 -20.60 -2.84
C ARG A 153 -23.55 -19.68 -2.31
N GLU A 154 -24.82 -20.03 -2.54
CA GLU A 154 -25.95 -19.25 -2.02
C GLU A 154 -26.03 -19.30 -0.49
N ARG A 155 -25.73 -20.44 0.12
CA ARG A 155 -25.63 -20.56 1.58
C ARG A 155 -24.52 -19.66 2.13
N MET A 156 -23.35 -19.62 1.48
CA MET A 156 -22.25 -18.75 1.90
C MET A 156 -22.63 -17.28 1.75
N ARG A 157 -23.18 -16.88 0.60
CA ARG A 157 -23.70 -15.51 0.39
C ARG A 157 -24.67 -15.08 1.48
N ALA A 158 -25.64 -15.93 1.81
CA ALA A 158 -26.60 -15.66 2.88
C ALA A 158 -25.94 -15.54 4.26
N THR A 159 -24.90 -16.36 4.51
CA THR A 159 -24.12 -16.31 5.76
C THR A 159 -23.38 -14.98 5.87
N LEU A 160 -22.61 -14.60 4.84
CA LEU A 160 -21.84 -13.36 4.83
C LEU A 160 -22.76 -12.14 4.99
N ARG A 161 -23.84 -12.02 4.20
CA ARG A 161 -24.78 -10.90 4.33
C ARG A 161 -25.42 -10.81 5.73
N ALA A 162 -25.68 -11.94 6.39
CA ALA A 162 -26.20 -11.95 7.76
C ALA A 162 -25.18 -11.44 8.80
N LEU A 163 -23.88 -11.48 8.48
CA LEU A 163 -22.79 -10.97 9.31
C LEU A 163 -22.53 -9.48 9.11
N ALA A 164 -22.98 -8.87 8.01
CA ALA A 164 -22.74 -7.46 7.71
C ALA A 164 -23.05 -6.50 8.88
N PRO A 165 -24.16 -6.65 9.64
CA PRO A 165 -24.46 -5.76 10.76
C PRO A 165 -23.49 -5.87 11.95
N GLN A 166 -22.63 -6.89 11.99
CA GLN A 166 -21.61 -7.04 13.03
C GLN A 166 -20.42 -6.10 12.81
N LEU A 167 -20.19 -5.64 11.57
CA LEU A 167 -19.19 -4.62 11.23
C LEU A 167 -19.74 -3.21 11.54
N ALA A 168 -20.21 -3.00 12.77
CA ALA A 168 -21.02 -1.84 13.16
C ALA A 168 -20.26 -0.50 13.21
N GLY A 169 -18.94 -0.52 13.04
CA GLY A 169 -18.12 0.68 13.01
C GLY A 169 -18.18 1.45 11.70
N VAL A 170 -18.57 0.80 10.61
CA VAL A 170 -18.68 1.41 9.28
C VAL A 170 -20.07 1.21 8.71
N GLY A 171 -20.58 2.23 8.02
CA GLY A 171 -21.88 2.17 7.35
C GLY A 171 -21.77 1.62 5.93
N LEU A 172 -22.90 1.29 5.30
CA LEU A 172 -22.91 0.88 3.89
C LEU A 172 -22.42 2.00 2.95
N ALA A 173 -22.53 3.27 3.36
CA ALA A 173 -21.95 4.41 2.64
C ALA A 173 -20.42 4.30 2.51
N THR A 174 -19.73 3.72 3.51
CA THR A 174 -18.29 3.45 3.43
C THR A 174 -17.96 2.46 2.31
N PHE A 175 -18.91 1.59 1.94
CA PHE A 175 -18.81 0.66 0.82
C PHE A 175 -19.40 1.22 -0.49
N GLY A 176 -19.61 2.54 -0.57
CA GLY A 176 -20.13 3.20 -1.79
C GLY A 176 -21.64 3.12 -1.97
N HIS A 177 -22.40 2.56 -1.02
CA HIS A 177 -23.86 2.53 -1.11
C HIS A 177 -24.49 3.77 -0.47
N LEU A 178 -25.05 4.64 -1.31
CA LEU A 178 -25.73 5.87 -0.89
C LEU A 178 -27.25 5.73 -0.95
N THR A 179 -27.93 6.25 0.06
CA THR A 179 -29.38 6.36 0.12
C THR A 179 -29.87 7.64 -0.56
N ALA A 180 -31.18 7.72 -0.84
CA ALA A 180 -31.76 8.94 -1.41
C ALA A 180 -31.58 10.18 -0.52
N GLU A 181 -31.46 10.01 0.80
CA GLU A 181 -31.19 11.11 1.73
C GLU A 181 -29.74 11.60 1.59
N ASP A 182 -28.79 10.72 1.30
CA ASP A 182 -27.37 11.07 1.13
C ASP A 182 -27.12 11.86 -0.17
N ILE A 183 -27.90 11.57 -1.21
CA ILE A 183 -27.77 12.18 -2.55
C ILE A 183 -28.38 13.60 -2.60
N GLU A 184 -29.38 13.89 -1.76
CA GLU A 184 -30.03 15.22 -1.74
C GLU A 184 -29.11 16.35 -1.20
N ASP A 185 -28.05 16.00 -0.47
CA ASP A 185 -27.09 16.95 0.11
C ASP A 185 -25.86 17.23 -0.79
N GLU A 186 -25.66 16.50 -1.88
CA GLU A 186 -24.51 16.66 -2.80
C GLU A 186 -24.95 17.08 -4.22
N GLU A 187 -24.57 18.30 -4.64
CA GLU A 187 -25.13 18.96 -5.84
C GLU A 187 -24.71 18.34 -7.21
N GLU A 188 -23.80 17.37 -7.26
CA GLU A 188 -23.41 16.65 -8.50
C GLU A 188 -22.99 15.20 -8.18
N PHE A 189 -23.95 14.31 -7.87
CA PHE A 189 -23.66 12.87 -7.76
C PHE A 189 -24.00 12.14 -9.06
N ASP A 190 -23.06 11.35 -9.56
CA ASP A 190 -23.29 10.47 -10.70
C ASP A 190 -23.87 9.14 -10.19
N GLU A 191 -25.16 8.90 -10.47
CA GLU A 191 -25.89 7.67 -10.09
C GLU A 191 -25.20 6.39 -10.60
N GLU A 192 -24.29 6.50 -11.58
CA GLU A 192 -23.51 5.41 -12.15
C GLU A 192 -22.53 4.77 -11.13
N PHE A 193 -22.12 5.49 -10.07
CA PHE A 193 -21.14 5.02 -9.08
C PHE A 193 -21.75 4.55 -7.74
N ASN A 194 -23.09 4.42 -7.65
CA ASN A 194 -23.73 3.95 -6.41
C ASN A 194 -23.73 2.42 -6.34
N VAL A 195 -22.91 1.87 -5.44
CA VAL A 195 -22.81 0.43 -5.20
C VAL A 195 -24.17 -0.12 -4.73
N ALA A 196 -24.58 -1.27 -5.28
CA ALA A 196 -25.82 -1.90 -4.86
C ALA A 196 -25.73 -2.35 -3.39
N SER A 197 -26.78 -2.07 -2.60
CA SER A 197 -26.87 -2.45 -1.18
C SER A 197 -26.56 -3.92 -0.92
N ALA A 198 -26.93 -4.82 -1.84
CA ALA A 198 -26.66 -6.25 -1.71
C ALA A 198 -25.16 -6.58 -1.75
N ASP A 199 -24.39 -5.86 -2.56
CA ASP A 199 -22.96 -6.07 -2.76
C ASP A 199 -22.17 -5.40 -1.63
N ALA A 200 -22.59 -4.21 -1.20
CA ALA A 200 -22.09 -3.55 0.01
C ALA A 200 -22.30 -4.40 1.28
N GLU A 201 -23.49 -4.99 1.46
CA GLU A 201 -23.76 -5.93 2.57
C GLU A 201 -22.90 -7.19 2.48
N LEU A 202 -22.70 -7.73 1.26
CA LEU A 202 -21.89 -8.92 1.07
C LEU A 202 -20.42 -8.63 1.39
N ALA A 203 -19.87 -7.50 0.93
CA ALA A 203 -18.51 -7.05 1.22
C ALA A 203 -18.30 -6.82 2.74
N ALA A 204 -19.19 -6.08 3.40
CA ALA A 204 -19.11 -5.83 4.84
C ALA A 204 -19.17 -7.15 5.65
N GLY A 205 -20.05 -8.06 5.25
CA GLY A 205 -20.17 -9.39 5.84
C GLY A 205 -18.92 -10.26 5.63
N ALA A 206 -18.30 -10.17 4.46
CA ALA A 206 -17.07 -10.86 4.12
C ALA A 206 -15.89 -10.35 4.95
N ILE A 207 -15.74 -9.03 5.09
CA ILE A 207 -14.72 -8.44 5.98
C ILE A 207 -14.89 -8.97 7.41
N PHE A 208 -16.11 -8.95 7.94
CA PHE A 208 -16.36 -9.47 9.29
C PHE A 208 -16.00 -10.95 9.42
N TYR A 209 -16.38 -11.77 8.44
CA TYR A 209 -16.05 -13.19 8.43
C TYR A 209 -14.54 -13.44 8.37
N SER A 210 -13.81 -12.63 7.59
CA SER A 210 -12.36 -12.73 7.44
C SER A 210 -11.56 -12.24 8.64
N ILE A 211 -12.18 -11.53 9.60
CA ILE A 211 -11.53 -11.19 10.87
C ILE A 211 -11.08 -12.45 11.62
N ASP A 212 -11.95 -13.47 11.72
CA ASP A 212 -11.61 -14.70 12.44
C ASP A 212 -10.46 -15.44 11.73
N ILE A 213 -10.47 -15.47 10.40
CA ILE A 213 -9.39 -16.07 9.59
C ILE A 213 -8.08 -15.34 9.83
N LEU A 214 -8.06 -14.01 9.69
CA LEU A 214 -6.87 -13.19 9.93
C LEU A 214 -6.27 -13.44 11.32
N LEU A 215 -7.11 -13.49 12.36
CA LEU A 215 -6.67 -13.70 13.73
C LEU A 215 -6.12 -15.11 13.94
N ASP A 216 -6.81 -16.14 13.45
CA ASP A 216 -6.36 -17.53 13.54
C ASP A 216 -5.02 -17.73 12.81
N GLU A 217 -4.88 -17.19 11.60
CA GLU A 217 -3.64 -17.27 10.83
C GLU A 217 -2.48 -16.52 11.50
N LEU A 218 -2.73 -15.38 12.17
CA LEU A 218 -1.73 -14.70 12.99
C LEU A 218 -1.33 -15.51 14.24
N PHE A 219 -2.25 -16.27 14.84
CA PHE A 219 -1.90 -17.22 15.91
C PHE A 219 -1.00 -18.34 15.40
N GLU A 220 -1.33 -18.91 14.24
CA GLU A 220 -0.52 -19.95 13.58
C GLU A 220 0.89 -19.45 13.21
N ASP A 221 0.99 -18.20 12.74
CA ASP A 221 2.28 -17.56 12.45
C ASP A 221 3.15 -17.39 13.70
N ILE A 222 2.55 -17.00 14.83
CA ILE A 222 3.27 -16.87 16.10
C ILE A 222 3.77 -18.23 16.58
N GLU A 223 2.97 -19.29 16.44
CA GLU A 223 3.39 -20.66 16.78
C GLU A 223 4.52 -21.11 15.87
N THR A 224 4.39 -20.90 14.56
CA THR A 224 5.41 -21.27 13.57
C THR A 224 6.72 -20.52 13.79
N LEU A 225 6.66 -19.25 14.19
CA LEU A 225 7.82 -18.43 14.54
C LEU A 225 8.47 -18.77 15.88
N SER A 226 7.87 -19.61 16.74
CA SER A 226 8.30 -19.73 18.15
C SER A 226 9.77 -20.12 18.32
N ASP A 227 10.28 -20.91 17.37
CA ASP A 227 11.65 -21.44 17.37
C ASP A 227 12.59 -20.69 16.40
N SER A 228 12.10 -19.64 15.75
CA SER A 228 12.84 -18.82 14.79
C SER A 228 13.09 -17.40 15.30
N PRO A 229 14.26 -16.80 14.99
CA PRO A 229 14.56 -15.44 15.44
C PRO A 229 13.68 -14.39 14.76
N ASN A 230 13.29 -14.61 13.50
CA ASN A 230 12.42 -13.75 12.69
C ASN A 230 11.87 -14.54 11.48
N ALA A 231 10.94 -13.91 10.74
CA ALA A 231 10.33 -14.50 9.55
C ALA A 231 11.33 -14.82 8.42
N ALA A 232 12.33 -13.98 8.18
CA ALA A 232 13.34 -14.24 7.13
C ALA A 232 14.19 -15.49 7.39
N GLN A 233 14.28 -15.94 8.65
CA GLN A 233 15.02 -17.13 9.09
C GLN A 233 14.07 -18.24 9.58
N CYS A 234 12.79 -18.17 9.22
CA CYS A 234 11.80 -19.20 9.51
C CYS A 234 11.80 -20.25 8.41
N ASP A 235 12.00 -21.52 8.78
CA ASP A 235 11.91 -22.66 7.85
C ASP A 235 10.46 -23.15 7.67
N GLY A 236 9.53 -22.72 8.53
CA GLY A 236 8.10 -22.99 8.42
C GLY A 236 7.40 -21.97 7.51
N GLY A 237 6.37 -22.41 6.77
CA GLY A 237 5.55 -21.53 5.95
C GLY A 237 4.72 -20.62 6.84
N LEU A 238 4.83 -19.30 6.62
CA LEU A 238 4.05 -18.31 7.33
C LEU A 238 2.86 -17.91 6.45
N LEU A 239 1.81 -17.39 7.06
CA LEU A 239 0.55 -17.06 6.42
C LEU A 239 0.47 -15.54 6.26
N GLN A 240 0.06 -14.85 7.32
CA GLN A 240 -0.18 -13.41 7.30
C GLN A 240 1.13 -12.61 7.25
N LEU A 241 2.18 -13.10 7.91
CA LEU A 241 3.49 -12.45 7.88
C LEU A 241 4.17 -12.49 6.50
N GLU A 242 3.81 -13.43 5.61
CA GLU A 242 4.28 -13.41 4.21
C GLU A 242 3.61 -12.31 3.38
N GLY A 243 2.41 -11.89 3.79
CA GLY A 243 1.69 -10.77 3.18
C GLY A 243 2.21 -9.39 3.57
N LEU A 244 3.13 -9.31 4.55
CA LEU A 244 3.79 -8.07 4.94
C LEU A 244 4.93 -7.71 3.98
N PRO A 245 5.43 -6.46 4.01
CA PRO A 245 6.53 -6.07 3.15
C PRO A 245 7.78 -6.96 3.32
N PRO A 246 8.24 -7.65 2.26
CA PRO A 246 9.23 -8.73 2.39
C PRO A 246 10.64 -8.23 2.76
N GLN A 247 11.01 -7.00 2.43
CA GLN A 247 12.33 -6.43 2.76
C GLN A 247 12.56 -6.33 4.28
N PHE A 248 11.50 -6.14 5.06
CA PHE A 248 11.58 -6.07 6.53
C PHE A 248 11.37 -7.42 7.21
N ALA A 249 11.32 -8.55 6.46
CA ALA A 249 11.08 -9.89 7.04
C ALA A 249 12.08 -10.28 8.14
N HIS A 250 13.29 -9.72 8.12
CA HIS A 250 14.31 -9.93 9.15
C HIS A 250 13.99 -9.23 10.49
N LEU A 251 13.05 -8.28 10.49
CA LEU A 251 12.56 -7.53 11.67
C LEU A 251 11.26 -8.13 12.23
N TYR A 252 10.59 -9.03 11.51
CA TYR A 252 9.37 -9.70 11.96
C TYR A 252 9.70 -10.84 12.95
N THR A 253 10.06 -10.43 14.17
CA THR A 253 10.35 -11.33 15.29
C THR A 253 9.08 -11.90 15.93
N PRO A 254 9.17 -12.92 16.80
CA PRO A 254 8.03 -13.36 17.61
C PRO A 254 7.38 -12.25 18.44
N LEU A 255 8.16 -11.23 18.86
CA LEU A 255 7.60 -10.07 19.56
C LEU A 255 6.80 -9.16 18.62
N PHE A 256 7.33 -8.91 17.42
CA PHE A 256 6.62 -8.18 16.37
C PHE A 256 5.28 -8.85 16.06
N ALA A 257 5.28 -10.16 15.80
CA ALA A 257 4.06 -10.92 15.51
C ALA A 257 3.02 -10.83 16.65
N ARG A 258 3.45 -10.89 17.92
CA ARG A 258 2.55 -10.66 19.07
C ARG A 258 2.01 -9.23 19.12
N LYS A 259 2.81 -8.21 18.81
CA LYS A 259 2.34 -6.81 18.74
C LYS A 259 1.31 -6.65 17.61
N LEU A 260 1.59 -7.24 16.45
CA LEU A 260 0.71 -7.24 15.29
C LEU A 260 -0.63 -7.91 15.62
N LEU A 261 -0.63 -9.09 16.24
CA LEU A 261 -1.85 -9.76 16.68
C LEU A 261 -2.69 -8.89 17.64
N VAL A 262 -2.06 -8.27 18.64
CA VAL A 262 -2.79 -7.40 19.57
C VAL A 262 -3.36 -6.16 18.86
N THR A 263 -2.63 -5.63 17.89
CA THR A 263 -3.10 -4.52 17.05
C THR A 263 -4.27 -4.95 16.18
N ALA A 264 -4.24 -6.17 15.62
CA ALA A 264 -5.34 -6.76 14.86
C ALA A 264 -6.59 -6.91 15.71
N VAL A 265 -6.46 -7.44 16.93
CA VAL A 265 -7.58 -7.56 17.88
C VAL A 265 -8.18 -6.19 18.24
N ASP A 266 -7.36 -5.16 18.44
CA ASP A 266 -7.87 -3.82 18.73
C ASP A 266 -8.57 -3.19 17.52
N LEU A 267 -7.94 -3.21 16.35
CA LEU A 267 -8.49 -2.70 15.09
C LEU A 267 -9.82 -3.35 14.74
N THR A 268 -9.85 -4.68 14.68
CA THR A 268 -11.07 -5.43 14.35
C THR A 268 -12.15 -5.25 15.40
N GLY A 269 -11.77 -5.15 16.69
CA GLY A 269 -12.69 -4.80 17.76
C GLY A 269 -13.33 -3.42 17.60
N ARG A 270 -12.60 -2.45 17.04
CA ARG A 270 -13.13 -1.11 16.70
C ARG A 270 -14.00 -1.14 15.44
N LEU A 271 -13.62 -1.87 14.40
CA LEU A 271 -14.45 -2.06 13.19
C LEU A 271 -15.82 -2.68 13.51
N CYS A 272 -15.91 -3.49 14.58
CA CYS A 272 -17.15 -4.12 15.03
C CYS A 272 -17.96 -3.29 16.05
N ARG A 273 -17.51 -2.08 16.40
CA ARG A 273 -18.19 -1.19 17.35
C ARG A 273 -18.55 0.12 16.65
N PRO A 274 -19.69 0.74 16.97
CA PRO A 274 -20.03 2.06 16.46
C PRO A 274 -18.88 3.07 16.68
N ASP A 275 -18.83 4.07 15.81
CA ASP A 275 -17.88 5.19 15.87
C ASP A 275 -16.44 4.82 15.49
N PHE A 276 -16.22 3.81 14.63
CA PHE A 276 -14.95 3.70 13.93
C PHE A 276 -14.80 4.91 13.02
N SER A 277 -13.76 5.70 13.25
CA SER A 277 -13.47 6.85 12.40
C SER A 277 -12.31 6.57 11.46
N GLN A 278 -11.17 6.14 12.01
CA GLN A 278 -9.88 6.20 11.34
C GLN A 278 -8.91 5.16 11.89
N LEU A 279 -7.88 4.86 11.10
CA LEU A 279 -6.73 4.05 11.50
C LEU A 279 -5.79 4.87 12.39
N SER A 280 -5.16 4.18 13.33
CA SER A 280 -4.38 4.79 14.41
C SER A 280 -2.87 4.69 14.18
N SER A 281 -2.40 3.79 13.32
CA SER A 281 -0.98 3.55 13.08
C SER A 281 -0.75 2.80 11.77
N VAL A 282 0.49 2.79 11.28
CA VAL A 282 0.90 2.04 10.07
C VAL A 282 0.64 0.54 10.23
N ALA A 283 0.79 -0.01 11.44
CA ALA A 283 0.48 -1.41 11.69
C ALA A 283 -1.01 -1.72 11.44
N GLU A 284 -1.91 -0.77 11.70
CA GLU A 284 -3.33 -0.93 11.41
C GLU A 284 -3.63 -0.83 9.91
N GLU A 285 -2.90 0.03 9.18
CA GLU A 285 -2.96 0.11 7.72
C GLU A 285 -2.51 -1.20 7.07
N LEU A 286 -1.37 -1.74 7.49
CA LEU A 286 -0.88 -3.04 7.02
C LEU A 286 -1.88 -4.16 7.36
N LEU A 287 -2.46 -4.15 8.56
CA LEU A 287 -3.47 -5.14 8.95
C LEU A 287 -4.76 -5.02 8.16
N LEU A 288 -5.20 -3.81 7.82
CA LEU A 288 -6.37 -3.62 6.97
C LEU A 288 -6.11 -4.16 5.56
N ARG A 289 -4.90 -3.97 5.02
CA ARG A 289 -4.48 -4.56 3.74
C ARG A 289 -4.54 -6.09 3.79
N LEU A 290 -3.95 -6.68 4.83
CA LEU A 290 -3.99 -8.12 5.05
C LEU A 290 -5.43 -8.64 5.17
N LEU A 291 -6.28 -7.96 5.94
CA LEU A 291 -7.70 -8.30 6.08
C LEU A 291 -8.44 -8.25 4.75
N LEU A 292 -8.20 -7.22 3.93
CA LEU A 292 -8.81 -7.10 2.61
C LEU A 292 -8.34 -8.20 1.66
N ALA A 293 -7.04 -8.53 1.66
CA ALA A 293 -6.52 -9.66 0.88
C ALA A 293 -7.14 -11.00 1.29
N THR A 294 -7.27 -11.25 2.60
CA THR A 294 -7.98 -12.43 3.13
C THR A 294 -9.45 -12.43 2.74
N THR A 295 -10.09 -11.26 2.72
CA THR A 295 -11.49 -11.09 2.32
C THR A 295 -11.70 -11.41 0.84
N GLU A 296 -10.87 -10.85 -0.03
CA GLU A 296 -10.90 -11.12 -1.48
C GLU A 296 -10.66 -12.61 -1.76
N ALA A 297 -9.66 -13.22 -1.12
CA ALA A 297 -9.39 -14.65 -1.25
C ALA A 297 -10.57 -15.52 -0.77
N THR A 298 -11.22 -15.13 0.34
CA THR A 298 -12.40 -15.83 0.87
C THR A 298 -13.57 -15.76 -0.11
N LEU A 299 -13.84 -14.58 -0.67
CA LEU A 299 -14.91 -14.38 -1.66
C LEU A 299 -14.63 -15.15 -2.95
N ASP A 300 -13.38 -15.16 -3.43
CA ASP A 300 -12.96 -15.89 -4.63
C ASP A 300 -13.10 -17.42 -4.45
N ILE A 301 -12.67 -17.97 -3.31
CA ILE A 301 -12.85 -19.40 -2.97
C ILE A 301 -14.32 -19.83 -3.03
N HIS A 302 -15.23 -18.91 -2.73
CA HIS A 302 -16.68 -19.15 -2.74
C HIS A 302 -17.38 -18.70 -4.03
N ASP A 303 -16.65 -18.19 -5.03
CA ASP A 303 -17.19 -17.67 -6.29
C ASP A 303 -18.23 -16.55 -6.04
N LEU A 304 -17.87 -15.63 -5.14
CA LEU A 304 -18.67 -14.48 -4.68
C LEU A 304 -17.98 -13.12 -4.92
N LEU A 305 -16.77 -13.10 -5.48
CA LEU A 305 -16.03 -11.88 -5.81
C LEU A 305 -16.40 -11.42 -7.24
N ASP A 306 -17.58 -10.84 -7.40
CA ASP A 306 -18.01 -10.22 -8.66
C ASP A 306 -17.66 -8.72 -8.70
N ASP A 307 -17.87 -8.08 -9.87
CA ASP A 307 -17.50 -6.68 -10.12
C ASP A 307 -18.14 -5.73 -9.08
N GLY A 308 -19.39 -5.99 -8.67
CA GLY A 308 -20.09 -5.14 -7.69
C GLY A 308 -19.50 -5.27 -6.28
N VAL A 309 -19.11 -6.48 -5.87
CA VAL A 309 -18.42 -6.69 -4.59
C VAL A 309 -17.00 -6.12 -4.64
N GLN A 310 -16.30 -6.21 -5.77
CA GLN A 310 -14.99 -5.57 -5.95
C GLN A 310 -15.08 -4.05 -5.83
N GLU A 311 -16.08 -3.43 -6.46
CA GLU A 311 -16.36 -2.00 -6.35
C GLU A 311 -16.69 -1.58 -4.90
N ALA A 312 -17.47 -2.40 -4.19
CA ALA A 312 -17.77 -2.18 -2.77
C ALA A 312 -16.50 -2.21 -1.89
N LEU A 313 -15.61 -3.18 -2.11
CA LEU A 313 -14.33 -3.28 -1.39
C LEU A 313 -13.37 -2.16 -1.77
N GLY A 314 -13.37 -1.71 -3.02
CA GLY A 314 -12.63 -0.55 -3.50
C GLY A 314 -13.08 0.73 -2.79
N SER A 315 -14.39 0.97 -2.77
CA SER A 315 -14.99 2.10 -2.04
C SER A 315 -14.64 2.06 -0.54
N PHE A 316 -14.68 0.88 0.08
CA PHE A 316 -14.27 0.73 1.47
C PHE A 316 -12.79 1.07 1.68
N ARG A 317 -11.90 0.63 0.77
CA ARG A 317 -10.48 0.97 0.81
C ARG A 317 -10.28 2.48 0.76
N GLU A 318 -10.89 3.14 -0.21
CA GLU A 318 -10.79 4.61 -0.38
C GLU A 318 -11.30 5.38 0.84
N ASN A 319 -12.35 4.90 1.51
CA ASN A 319 -12.93 5.57 2.68
C ASN A 319 -12.24 5.21 4.01
N ALA A 320 -11.62 4.03 4.12
CA ALA A 320 -10.99 3.56 5.35
C ALA A 320 -9.54 4.05 5.51
N TYR A 321 -8.82 4.22 4.40
CA TYR A 321 -7.48 4.78 4.39
C TYR A 321 -7.52 6.30 4.27
N GLU A 322 -6.71 7.01 5.05
CA GLU A 322 -6.52 8.46 4.88
C GLU A 322 -5.54 8.80 3.76
N ASP A 323 -4.57 7.90 3.55
CA ASP A 323 -3.58 7.95 2.48
C ASP A 323 -3.10 6.52 2.14
N LEU A 324 -2.28 6.40 1.08
CA LEU A 324 -1.72 5.12 0.65
C LEU A 324 -0.22 5.01 0.95
N HIS A 325 0.30 5.75 1.95
CA HIS A 325 1.73 5.79 2.24
C HIS A 325 2.30 4.43 2.68
N TYR A 326 1.47 3.56 3.29
CA TYR A 326 1.89 2.21 3.64
C TYR A 326 2.25 1.34 2.42
N GLU A 327 1.73 1.65 1.22
CA GLU A 327 2.04 0.89 0.00
C GLU A 327 3.52 1.00 -0.38
N TRP A 328 4.16 2.13 -0.07
CA TRP A 328 5.59 2.33 -0.30
C TRP A 328 6.47 1.38 0.51
N LEU A 329 5.96 0.87 1.64
CA LEU A 329 6.69 -0.14 2.40
C LEU A 329 6.91 -1.40 1.56
N TYR A 330 6.10 -1.68 0.55
CA TYR A 330 6.25 -2.84 -0.33
C TYR A 330 7.17 -2.60 -1.53
N GLU A 331 7.60 -1.36 -1.79
CA GLU A 331 8.46 -1.05 -2.93
C GLU A 331 9.94 -1.39 -2.62
N PRO A 332 10.56 -2.34 -3.36
CA PRO A 332 11.95 -2.72 -3.13
C PRO A 332 12.94 -1.58 -3.36
N ALA A 333 12.58 -0.60 -4.18
CA ALA A 333 13.40 0.57 -4.49
C ALA A 333 13.51 1.56 -3.32
N LEU A 334 12.62 1.49 -2.32
CA LEU A 334 12.55 2.39 -1.18
C LEU A 334 13.14 1.79 0.11
N ASP A 335 13.76 0.60 0.02
CA ASP A 335 14.46 -0.04 1.13
C ASP A 335 15.60 0.85 1.65
N GLY A 336 15.54 1.23 2.94
CA GLY A 336 16.57 2.04 3.61
C GLY A 336 16.34 3.56 3.67
N ILE A 337 15.35 4.14 2.97
CA ILE A 337 15.00 5.58 3.05
C ILE A 337 14.43 5.94 4.44
N GLY A 338 13.86 4.94 5.10
CA GLY A 338 13.12 5.07 6.34
C GLY A 338 13.87 5.27 7.64
N GLN A 339 15.20 5.12 7.62
CA GLN A 339 16.03 5.25 8.81
C GLN A 339 16.54 6.69 9.04
N ASP A 340 16.12 7.63 8.19
CA ASP A 340 16.43 9.05 8.36
C ASP A 340 15.34 9.75 9.21
N PRO A 341 15.67 10.30 10.39
CA PRO A 341 14.73 11.05 11.22
C PRO A 341 14.13 12.29 10.53
N ALA A 342 14.65 12.73 9.38
CA ALA A 342 14.05 13.77 8.55
C ALA A 342 12.79 13.32 7.79
N ALA A 343 12.60 12.02 7.53
CA ALA A 343 11.42 11.48 6.83
C ALA A 343 10.13 11.66 7.64
N ALA A 344 10.21 11.57 8.97
CA ALA A 344 9.08 11.82 9.89
C ALA A 344 8.59 13.28 9.88
N LEU A 345 9.40 14.23 9.39
CA LEU A 345 9.03 15.65 9.28
C LEU A 345 8.26 15.97 8.00
N LEU A 346 8.12 15.00 7.08
CA LEU A 346 7.56 15.17 5.75
C LEU A 346 6.24 14.41 5.52
N GLY A 347 5.64 13.84 6.57
CA GLY A 347 4.38 13.10 6.47
C GLY A 347 4.51 11.71 5.83
N ALA A 348 5.73 11.25 5.53
CA ALA A 348 5.97 9.86 5.15
C ALA A 348 5.63 8.95 6.34
N ALA A 349 4.99 7.80 6.06
CA ALA A 349 4.73 6.78 7.07
C ALA A 349 6.00 6.49 7.89
N PRO A 350 5.92 6.33 9.22
CA PRO A 350 7.08 5.95 10.02
C PRO A 350 7.70 4.67 9.45
N MET A 351 8.85 4.78 8.79
CA MET A 351 9.41 3.69 8.01
C MET A 351 10.29 2.75 8.86
N SER A 352 10.59 3.10 10.11
CA SER A 352 11.15 2.16 11.08
C SER A 352 10.03 1.24 11.56
N VAL A 353 10.26 -0.08 11.51
CA VAL A 353 9.29 -1.10 11.96
C VAL A 353 8.86 -0.88 13.42
N ASP A 354 9.73 -0.32 14.26
CA ASP A 354 9.38 0.01 15.65
C ASP A 354 8.32 1.10 15.76
N ASP A 355 8.31 2.05 14.82
CA ASP A 355 7.37 3.16 14.78
C ASP A 355 6.04 2.77 14.12
N TRP A 356 5.95 1.58 13.48
CA TRP A 356 4.70 1.12 12.85
C TRP A 356 3.55 0.96 13.85
N PHE A 357 3.89 0.66 15.11
CA PHE A 357 2.93 0.51 16.20
C PHE A 357 2.70 1.81 16.98
N ALA A 358 3.37 2.91 16.62
CA ALA A 358 3.17 4.19 17.28
C ALA A 358 1.87 4.84 16.77
N PRO A 359 1.11 5.52 17.65
CA PRO A 359 -0.08 6.23 17.22
C PRO A 359 0.29 7.41 16.31
N PHE A 360 -0.44 7.60 15.21
CA PHE A 360 -0.27 8.77 14.33
C PHE A 360 -0.44 10.10 15.06
N ASN A 361 -1.34 10.14 16.05
CA ASN A 361 -1.54 11.29 16.90
C ASN A 361 -2.17 10.90 18.25
N ALA A 362 -2.12 11.81 19.23
CA ALA A 362 -2.62 11.55 20.59
C ALA A 362 -4.13 11.29 20.69
N SER A 363 -4.91 11.67 19.68
CA SER A 363 -6.37 11.38 19.61
C SER A 363 -6.70 9.98 19.11
N ARG A 364 -5.71 9.24 18.57
CA ARG A 364 -5.87 7.88 18.05
C ARG A 364 -4.92 6.93 18.78
N PRO A 365 -5.22 6.59 20.04
CA PRO A 365 -4.32 5.75 20.83
C PRO A 365 -4.34 4.31 20.32
N VAL A 366 -3.15 3.71 20.23
CA VAL A 366 -2.97 2.28 19.99
C VAL A 366 -2.95 1.50 21.30
N HIS A 367 -3.15 0.18 21.23
CA HIS A 367 -3.12 -0.68 22.42
C HIS A 367 -1.75 -0.61 23.14
N PRO A 368 -1.70 -0.48 24.49
CA PRO A 368 -0.44 -0.27 25.22
C PRO A 368 0.63 -1.36 25.03
N TYR A 369 0.20 -2.59 24.75
CA TYR A 369 1.13 -3.68 24.44
C TYR A 369 1.85 -3.48 23.09
N ALA A 370 1.18 -2.87 22.10
CA ALA A 370 1.75 -2.59 20.78
C ALA A 370 2.73 -1.40 20.83
N ALA A 371 2.36 -0.33 21.54
CA ALA A 371 3.18 0.89 21.71
C ALA A 371 4.54 0.66 22.38
N GLY A 372 4.73 -0.48 23.07
CA GLY A 372 5.90 -0.72 23.93
C GLY A 372 5.77 0.03 25.27
N SER A 373 6.19 -0.61 26.36
CA SER A 373 6.26 0.07 27.65
C SER A 373 7.47 1.00 27.70
N VAL A 374 7.31 2.13 28.40
CA VAL A 374 8.32 3.16 28.76
C VAL A 374 9.42 2.59 29.68
N THR A 375 9.92 1.39 29.41
CA THR A 375 10.83 0.65 30.30
C THR A 375 11.92 -0.06 29.52
N ASP A 376 12.69 0.70 28.74
CA ASP A 376 14.06 0.34 28.33
C ASP A 376 15.09 1.36 28.85
N GLU A 377 14.72 2.17 29.87
CA GLU A 377 15.66 2.92 30.71
C GLU A 377 15.72 2.30 32.11
N GLU A 378 16.25 1.08 32.26
CA GLU A 378 16.90 0.62 33.49
C GLU A 378 17.50 -0.78 33.29
N THR A 379 18.72 -0.86 32.74
CA THR A 379 19.79 -1.78 33.19
C THR A 379 21.09 -1.42 32.47
N GLY A 380 21.55 -0.20 32.73
CA GLY A 380 22.84 0.32 32.27
C GLY A 380 23.51 1.20 33.32
N ALA A 381 23.33 0.86 34.60
CA ALA A 381 24.04 1.49 35.71
C ALA A 381 24.18 0.50 36.88
N GLU A 382 25.22 -0.33 36.85
CA GLU A 382 26.29 -0.41 37.87
C GLU A 382 27.42 -1.35 37.41
#